data_AF-A0A2H0YEJ2-F1
#
_entry.id   AF-A0A2H0YEJ2-F1
#
_cell.length_a   1.000
_cell.length_b   1.000
_cell.length_c   1.000
_cell.angle_alpha   90.00
_cell.angle_beta   90.00
_cell.angle_gamma   90.00
#
_symmetry.space_group_name_H-M   'P 1'
#
loop_
_entity.id
_entity.type
_entity.pdbx_description
1 polymer ?
#
loop_
_entity_poly.entity_id
_entity_poly.type
_entity_poly.pdbx_seq_one_letter_code
_entity_poly.pdbx_strand_id
1 'polypeptide(L)'
;FWKEVHGSGDWFAELKAAAVSILEIHDDHHGTNFLGNWPKGSTVQSRLGRDPILCQDCHADNIIGRFFSKKAGEMEAKDIQKGHSGLPSADHLISPLTEAIHSAHQRKNPLPDSQGFAGGCQLCHPSHRSDRTLNDFPITKDGKNHFASGDIRDSKGCFTGRDAHAGPRRNRSGAETRSDLNAVGHYLLLEVMKSGGADKGLYCTNCHNRLSRELYKADHLSDAVQQKGRTLRDQPLDRIAEAAGVSLQELKDDYINPKSPRQGDDTGSGVLRSWDRTGQSIAAIARINADDQGNPILTPADEDGDRSVIIEDADPDGTLGVPVSYDAATHGRDYWLAAGEPHCADCHQPPFVESMGGGAFPIDQPGKYALMRYSKGHAGITCQGCHESMHGLYPVDPEVDITGYQQAALLNQDGAHGPVKCGACHQVNKNGVPSRHQDKIDRKSSLWKSYEEAVKFQHTLR
;
A
#
# COMPACT_ATOMS: atom_id res chain seq x y z
N PHE A 1 33.12 15.39 -12.77
CA PHE A 1 32.07 16.42 -12.66
C PHE A 1 31.53 16.62 -11.23
N TRP A 2 30.59 15.80 -10.72
CA TRP A 2 29.94 16.09 -9.42
C TRP A 2 30.93 16.10 -8.23
N LYS A 3 31.98 15.27 -8.28
CA LYS A 3 33.08 15.30 -7.30
C LYS A 3 33.89 16.61 -7.33
N GLU A 4 33.94 17.29 -8.46
CA GLU A 4 34.74 18.51 -8.67
C GLU A 4 33.95 19.78 -8.35
N VAL A 5 32.62 19.72 -8.45
CA VAL A 5 31.74 20.87 -8.29
C VAL A 5 31.07 20.79 -6.91
N HIS A 6 31.47 21.71 -6.01
CA HIS A 6 31.02 21.86 -4.61
C HIS A 6 31.66 20.95 -3.56
N GLY A 7 32.77 20.25 -3.85
CA GLY A 7 33.39 19.35 -2.88
C GLY A 7 32.42 18.27 -2.38
N SER A 8 31.45 17.91 -3.22
CA SER A 8 30.41 16.96 -2.84
C SER A 8 31.02 15.57 -2.69
N GLY A 9 30.63 14.85 -1.62
CA GLY A 9 31.13 13.50 -1.38
C GLY A 9 30.69 12.52 -2.47
N ASP A 10 31.40 11.39 -2.59
CA ASP A 10 31.14 10.35 -3.58
C ASP A 10 29.66 9.93 -3.64
N TRP A 11 29.00 9.85 -2.47
CA TRP A 11 27.58 9.54 -2.36
C TRP A 11 26.67 10.52 -3.12
N PHE A 12 26.93 11.82 -3.03
CA PHE A 12 26.10 12.81 -3.74
C PHE A 12 26.33 12.74 -5.24
N ALA A 13 27.57 12.49 -5.66
CA ALA A 13 27.91 12.27 -7.07
C ALA A 13 27.21 11.04 -7.64
N GLU A 14 27.16 9.93 -6.90
CA GLU A 14 26.46 8.70 -7.28
C GLU A 14 24.95 8.92 -7.40
N LEU A 15 24.34 9.61 -6.42
CA LEU A 15 22.90 9.92 -6.45
C LEU A 15 22.52 10.75 -7.69
N LYS A 16 23.34 11.76 -8.03
CA LYS A 16 23.10 12.58 -9.21
C LYS A 16 23.37 11.82 -10.51
N ALA A 17 24.35 10.92 -10.54
CA ALA A 17 24.58 10.05 -11.68
C ALA A 17 23.39 9.11 -11.92
N ALA A 18 22.86 8.48 -10.86
CA ALA A 18 21.69 7.62 -10.96
C ALA A 18 20.46 8.34 -11.53
N ALA A 19 20.19 9.57 -11.09
CA ALA A 19 19.08 10.37 -11.63
C ALA A 19 19.26 10.68 -13.13
N VAL A 20 20.48 10.97 -13.58
CA VAL A 20 20.77 11.16 -15.01
C VAL A 20 20.60 9.86 -15.78
N SER A 21 21.09 8.73 -15.26
CA SER A 21 20.93 7.42 -15.92
C SER A 21 19.46 7.01 -16.07
N ILE A 22 18.59 7.34 -15.12
CA ILE A 22 17.14 7.10 -15.27
C ILE A 22 16.58 7.88 -16.46
N LEU A 23 16.94 9.16 -16.61
CA LEU A 23 16.49 9.98 -17.73
C LEU A 23 17.09 9.50 -19.06
N GLU A 24 18.34 9.05 -19.06
CA GLU A 24 19.01 8.50 -20.24
C GLU A 24 18.31 7.24 -20.74
N ILE A 25 18.00 6.31 -19.83
CA ILE A 25 17.25 5.09 -20.14
C ILE A 25 15.84 5.45 -20.62
N HIS A 26 15.20 6.43 -20.02
CA HIS A 26 13.86 6.87 -20.43
C HIS A 26 13.88 7.47 -21.84
N ASP A 27 14.87 8.31 -22.17
CA ASP A 27 15.08 8.86 -23.51
C ASP A 27 15.27 7.74 -24.53
N ASP A 28 16.15 6.78 -24.25
CA ASP A 28 16.47 5.66 -25.15
C ASP A 28 15.30 4.67 -25.34
N HIS A 29 14.55 4.36 -24.27
CA HIS A 29 13.47 3.36 -24.35
C HIS A 29 12.13 3.94 -24.81
N HIS A 30 11.88 5.22 -24.55
CA HIS A 30 10.57 5.86 -24.79
C HIS A 30 10.64 7.02 -25.79
N GLY A 31 11.82 7.33 -26.32
CA GLY A 31 12.02 8.40 -27.29
C GLY A 31 11.79 9.79 -26.72
N THR A 32 11.94 9.96 -25.40
CA THR A 32 11.96 11.29 -24.79
C THR A 32 13.29 12.00 -25.06
N ASN A 33 13.35 13.30 -24.79
CA ASN A 33 14.54 14.13 -24.99
C ASN A 33 14.86 14.94 -23.72
N PHE A 34 14.78 14.28 -22.57
CA PHE A 34 14.99 14.89 -21.27
C PHE A 34 16.42 15.37 -21.04
N LEU A 35 17.39 14.68 -21.63
CA LEU A 35 18.81 15.00 -21.54
C LEU A 35 19.35 15.76 -22.75
N GLY A 36 18.53 16.18 -23.71
CA GLY A 36 18.98 16.80 -24.96
C GLY A 36 19.88 18.04 -24.80
N ASN A 37 19.80 18.74 -23.67
CA ASN A 37 20.63 19.91 -23.34
C ASN A 37 21.66 19.64 -22.22
N TRP A 38 21.71 18.42 -21.66
CA TRP A 38 22.65 18.04 -20.61
C TRP A 38 24.08 17.87 -21.19
N PRO A 39 25.16 18.30 -20.50
CA PRO A 39 25.20 18.93 -19.18
C PRO A 39 25.24 20.47 -19.21
N LYS A 40 25.01 21.11 -20.37
CA LYS A 40 25.36 22.51 -20.65
C LYS A 40 24.23 23.32 -21.29
N GLY A 41 23.00 23.27 -20.76
CA GLY A 41 22.06 24.31 -21.18
C GLY A 41 22.33 25.65 -20.49
N SER A 42 21.64 26.66 -21.00
CA SER A 42 21.94 28.08 -20.80
C SER A 42 21.57 28.65 -19.43
N THR A 43 21.02 27.86 -18.51
CA THR A 43 20.51 28.34 -17.22
C THR A 43 21.31 27.79 -16.04
N VAL A 44 21.51 28.64 -15.02
CA VAL A 44 22.25 28.30 -13.78
C VAL A 44 21.41 27.52 -12.75
N GLN A 45 20.11 27.33 -13.00
CA GLN A 45 19.18 26.74 -12.02
C GLN A 45 19.04 25.22 -12.16
N SER A 46 19.06 24.69 -13.39
CA SER A 46 19.01 23.26 -13.66
C SER A 46 20.05 22.90 -14.71
N ARG A 47 20.83 21.88 -14.41
CA ARG A 47 21.96 21.46 -15.23
C ARG A 47 21.50 20.62 -16.45
N LEU A 48 20.21 20.25 -16.49
CA LEU A 48 19.51 19.78 -17.69
C LEU A 48 19.36 20.87 -18.74
N GLY A 49 19.61 22.14 -18.40
CA GLY A 49 19.52 23.21 -19.39
C GLY A 49 18.10 23.64 -19.74
N ARG A 50 17.15 23.26 -18.88
CA ARG A 50 15.70 23.44 -18.99
C ARG A 50 15.09 23.22 -17.60
N ASP A 51 13.79 23.44 -17.47
CA ASP A 51 13.05 23.20 -16.23
C ASP A 51 13.25 21.76 -15.72
N PRO A 52 13.12 21.50 -14.40
CA PRO A 52 13.16 20.15 -13.85
C PRO A 52 12.13 19.23 -14.51
N ILE A 53 12.46 17.94 -14.60
CA ILE A 53 11.53 16.96 -15.15
C ILE A 53 10.64 16.47 -14.03
N LEU A 54 9.34 16.72 -14.15
CA LEU A 54 8.35 16.14 -13.28
C LEU A 54 7.66 15.01 -14.06
N CYS A 55 7.82 13.78 -13.58
CA CYS A 55 7.19 12.62 -14.23
C CYS A 55 5.68 12.82 -14.34
N GLN A 56 5.09 13.49 -13.35
CA GLN A 56 3.66 13.76 -13.29
C GLN A 56 3.14 14.77 -14.32
N ASP A 57 4.03 15.47 -15.04
CA ASP A 57 3.61 16.30 -16.18
C ASP A 57 2.98 15.42 -17.28
N CYS A 58 3.45 14.17 -17.42
CA CYS A 58 2.97 13.19 -18.40
C CYS A 58 2.19 12.03 -17.77
N HIS A 59 2.56 11.60 -16.57
CA HIS A 59 2.00 10.41 -15.93
C HIS A 59 0.97 10.78 -14.84
N ALA A 60 -0.22 10.18 -14.84
CA ALA A 60 -1.13 10.30 -13.70
C ALA A 60 -0.50 9.75 -12.40
N ASP A 61 -0.80 10.42 -11.30
CA ASP A 61 -0.42 10.10 -9.93
C ASP A 61 -1.42 10.70 -8.94
N ASN A 62 -2.32 9.86 -8.41
CA ASN A 62 -3.37 10.29 -7.49
C ASN A 62 -2.80 10.84 -6.17
N ILE A 63 -1.60 10.42 -5.75
CA ILE A 63 -0.99 10.86 -4.49
C ILE A 63 -0.78 12.36 -4.44
N ILE A 64 -0.45 12.96 -5.57
CA ILE A 64 -0.21 14.40 -5.69
C ILE A 64 -1.36 15.14 -6.40
N GLY A 65 -2.49 14.46 -6.63
CA GLY A 65 -3.64 15.04 -7.31
C GLY A 65 -3.50 15.17 -8.83
N ARG A 66 -2.60 14.40 -9.47
CA ARG A 66 -2.49 14.35 -10.93
C ARG A 66 -3.34 13.22 -11.50
N PHE A 67 -4.61 13.48 -11.78
CA PHE A 67 -5.56 12.40 -12.11
C PHE A 67 -5.45 11.87 -13.55
N PHE A 68 -4.92 12.64 -14.50
CA PHE A 68 -4.90 12.24 -15.91
C PHE A 68 -3.49 12.23 -16.48
N SER A 69 -3.13 11.09 -17.08
CA SER A 69 -1.94 11.00 -17.93
C SER A 69 -2.19 11.72 -19.26
N LYS A 70 -1.11 12.21 -19.86
CA LYS A 70 -1.10 12.71 -21.23
C LYS A 70 -1.17 11.56 -22.23
N LYS A 71 -1.68 11.84 -23.43
CA LYS A 71 -1.39 11.08 -24.63
C LYS A 71 0.00 11.46 -25.16
N ALA A 72 0.64 10.54 -25.87
CA ALA A 72 1.98 10.79 -26.43
C ALA A 72 2.03 12.01 -27.38
N GLY A 73 0.95 12.28 -28.12
CA GLY A 73 0.83 13.45 -28.99
C GLY A 73 0.68 14.79 -28.25
N GLU A 74 0.43 14.78 -26.94
CA GLU A 74 0.29 15.95 -26.06
C GLU A 74 1.60 16.29 -25.33
N MET A 75 2.66 15.51 -25.57
CA MET A 75 3.99 15.81 -25.07
C MET A 75 4.56 17.04 -25.79
N GLU A 76 5.30 17.86 -25.06
CA GLU A 76 5.93 19.04 -25.63
C GLU A 76 7.00 18.63 -26.65
N ALA A 77 7.11 19.35 -27.77
CA ALA A 77 8.09 19.04 -28.82
C ALA A 77 9.56 19.03 -28.30
N LYS A 78 9.84 19.76 -27.22
CA LYS A 78 11.16 19.78 -26.55
C LYS A 78 11.49 18.47 -25.81
N ASP A 79 10.46 17.72 -25.43
CA ASP A 79 10.55 16.48 -24.64
C ASP A 79 10.56 15.23 -25.52
N ILE A 80 10.50 15.39 -26.84
CA ILE A 80 10.43 14.31 -27.83
C ILE A 80 11.72 14.24 -28.63
N GLN A 81 12.33 13.06 -28.72
CA GLN A 81 13.46 12.82 -29.61
C GLN A 81 12.97 12.60 -31.04
N LYS A 82 13.32 13.52 -31.95
CA LYS A 82 12.87 13.47 -33.35
C LYS A 82 13.35 12.19 -34.04
N GLY A 83 12.40 11.45 -34.64
CA GLY A 83 12.68 10.26 -35.43
C GLY A 83 13.02 9.01 -34.62
N HIS A 84 12.82 9.04 -33.29
CA HIS A 84 13.06 7.88 -32.44
C HIS A 84 12.01 6.79 -32.68
N SER A 85 12.46 5.54 -32.89
CA SER A 85 11.57 4.41 -33.20
C SER A 85 10.73 3.94 -31.99
N GLY A 86 11.14 4.30 -30.77
CA GLY A 86 10.44 3.99 -29.53
C GLY A 86 9.30 4.94 -29.17
N LEU A 87 9.03 5.98 -29.97
CA LEU A 87 7.89 6.87 -29.73
C LEU A 87 6.56 6.14 -30.00
N PRO A 88 5.65 6.07 -29.03
CA PRO A 88 4.35 5.45 -29.25
C PRO A 88 3.48 6.32 -30.17
N SER A 89 2.37 5.75 -30.67
CA SER A 89 1.42 6.51 -31.49
C SER A 89 0.87 7.73 -30.73
N ALA A 90 0.50 8.79 -31.46
CA ALA A 90 0.03 10.03 -30.86
C ALA A 90 -1.15 9.83 -29.88
N ASP A 91 -2.02 8.85 -30.15
CA ASP A 91 -3.17 8.51 -29.30
C ASP A 91 -2.85 7.58 -28.12
N HIS A 92 -1.61 7.09 -28.00
CA HIS A 92 -1.22 6.24 -26.90
C HIS A 92 -1.28 6.99 -25.58
N LEU A 93 -2.13 6.53 -24.68
CA LEU A 93 -2.21 7.04 -23.32
C LEU A 93 -0.99 6.59 -22.52
N ILE A 94 -0.20 7.55 -22.03
CA ILE A 94 0.95 7.28 -21.17
C ILE A 94 0.46 6.62 -19.88
N SER A 95 1.10 5.53 -19.47
CA SER A 95 0.67 4.82 -18.26
C SER A 95 0.86 5.70 -17.02
N PRO A 96 -0.05 5.70 -16.02
CA PRO A 96 0.17 6.33 -14.72
C PRO A 96 1.50 5.92 -14.13
N LEU A 97 2.06 6.78 -13.28
CA LEU A 97 3.42 6.63 -12.79
C LEU A 97 3.61 5.33 -12.02
N THR A 98 2.66 5.01 -11.14
CA THR A 98 2.68 3.76 -10.36
C THR A 98 2.65 2.54 -11.29
N GLU A 99 1.75 2.50 -12.27
CA GLU A 99 1.69 1.38 -13.22
C GLU A 99 2.98 1.27 -14.05
N ALA A 100 3.46 2.39 -14.60
CA ALA A 100 4.65 2.41 -15.46
C ALA A 100 5.89 1.87 -14.73
N ILE A 101 6.14 2.36 -13.51
CA ILE A 101 7.29 1.93 -12.72
C ILE A 101 7.16 0.46 -12.33
N HIS A 102 6.02 0.04 -11.78
CA HIS A 102 5.88 -1.34 -11.32
C HIS A 102 5.89 -2.33 -12.48
N SER A 103 5.19 -2.05 -13.58
CA SER A 103 5.16 -2.95 -14.73
C SER A 103 6.52 -3.09 -15.39
N ALA A 104 7.30 -2.01 -15.55
CA ALA A 104 8.64 -2.08 -16.14
C ALA A 104 9.60 -2.96 -15.30
N HIS A 105 9.63 -2.73 -13.99
CA HIS A 105 10.55 -3.43 -13.10
C HIS A 105 10.08 -4.86 -12.81
N GLN A 106 8.80 -5.07 -12.53
CA GLN A 106 8.26 -6.39 -12.24
C GLN A 106 8.32 -7.30 -13.48
N ARG A 107 8.04 -6.77 -14.67
CA ARG A 107 8.08 -7.56 -15.92
C ARG A 107 9.48 -8.00 -16.29
N LYS A 108 10.47 -7.11 -16.19
CA LYS A 108 11.84 -7.39 -16.68
C LYS A 108 12.80 -7.86 -15.60
N ASN A 109 12.68 -7.34 -14.38
CA ASN A 109 13.60 -7.58 -13.29
C ASN A 109 12.84 -7.81 -11.97
N PRO A 110 12.00 -8.85 -11.85
CA PRO A 110 11.24 -9.12 -10.62
C PRO A 110 12.12 -9.47 -9.41
N LEU A 111 13.41 -9.77 -9.66
CA LEU A 111 14.42 -10.10 -8.65
C LEU A 111 13.91 -11.12 -7.61
N PRO A 112 13.39 -12.28 -8.04
CA PRO A 112 12.80 -13.26 -7.14
C PRO A 112 13.86 -13.83 -6.18
N ASP A 113 13.43 -14.25 -5.00
CA ASP A 113 14.20 -15.16 -4.15
C ASP A 113 13.97 -16.64 -4.55
N SER A 114 14.55 -17.58 -3.80
CA SER A 114 14.40 -19.01 -4.10
C SER A 114 12.96 -19.52 -3.91
N GLN A 115 12.13 -18.77 -3.18
CA GLN A 115 10.71 -19.07 -2.91
C GLN A 115 9.78 -18.36 -3.90
N GLY A 116 10.31 -17.49 -4.76
CA GLY A 116 9.57 -16.70 -5.75
C GLY A 116 9.03 -15.36 -5.23
N PHE A 117 9.40 -14.90 -4.03
CA PHE A 117 9.02 -13.56 -3.58
C PHE A 117 9.79 -12.48 -4.34
N ALA A 118 9.09 -11.42 -4.78
CA ALA A 118 9.67 -10.33 -5.55
C ALA A 118 10.60 -9.46 -4.69
N GLY A 119 11.92 -9.57 -4.87
CA GLY A 119 12.88 -8.73 -4.14
C GLY A 119 12.99 -7.30 -4.64
N GLY A 120 12.43 -6.98 -5.81
CA GLY A 120 12.57 -5.68 -6.45
C GLY A 120 11.93 -4.51 -5.69
N CYS A 121 11.00 -4.74 -4.76
CA CYS A 121 10.27 -3.66 -4.07
C CYS A 121 11.23 -2.68 -3.36
N GLN A 122 12.24 -3.19 -2.66
CA GLN A 122 13.18 -2.40 -1.84
C GLN A 122 14.24 -1.69 -2.68
N LEU A 123 14.30 -1.89 -4.01
CA LEU A 123 15.10 -1.05 -4.90
C LEU A 123 14.60 0.39 -4.88
N CYS A 124 13.27 0.56 -4.89
CA CYS A 124 12.61 1.85 -5.08
C CYS A 124 11.89 2.33 -3.82
N HIS A 125 11.37 1.42 -2.98
CA HIS A 125 10.75 1.78 -1.71
C HIS A 125 11.80 1.75 -0.60
N PRO A 126 12.48 2.88 -0.30
CA PRO A 126 13.47 2.91 0.76
C PRO A 126 12.78 2.58 2.07
N SER A 127 13.33 1.59 2.75
CA SER A 127 12.99 1.36 4.14
C SER A 127 13.93 2.25 4.96
N HIS A 128 13.36 3.23 5.67
CA HIS A 128 14.15 4.19 6.44
C HIS A 128 14.98 3.48 7.53
N ARG A 129 16.26 3.29 7.25
CA ARG A 129 17.23 2.78 8.22
C ARG A 129 18.00 3.93 8.84
N SER A 130 17.79 4.13 10.14
CA SER A 130 18.49 5.15 10.91
C SER A 130 19.98 4.83 11.05
N ASP A 131 20.35 3.54 10.98
CA ASP A 131 21.74 3.05 11.10
C ASP A 131 22.58 3.22 9.82
N ARG A 132 21.95 3.56 8.68
CA ARG A 132 22.58 3.73 7.36
C ARG A 132 23.36 2.49 6.85
N THR A 133 23.14 1.31 7.43
CA THR A 133 23.80 0.08 6.98
C THR A 133 22.94 -0.65 5.96
N LEU A 134 23.59 -1.37 5.03
CA LEU A 134 22.91 -2.29 4.10
C LEU A 134 22.93 -3.74 4.63
N ASN A 135 23.28 -3.94 5.90
CA ASN A 135 23.32 -5.27 6.50
C ASN A 135 21.91 -5.87 6.50
N ASP A 136 21.80 -7.08 5.95
CA ASP A 136 20.53 -7.80 5.76
C ASP A 136 19.51 -7.01 4.94
N PHE A 137 19.95 -6.00 4.16
CA PHE A 137 19.08 -5.32 3.22
C PHE A 137 18.82 -6.25 2.02
N PRO A 138 17.58 -6.33 1.51
CA PRO A 138 17.26 -7.27 0.44
C PRO A 138 18.02 -7.04 -0.87
N ILE A 139 18.61 -5.85 -1.05
CA ILE A 139 19.34 -5.46 -2.24
C ILE A 139 20.82 -5.20 -1.93
N THR A 140 21.71 -5.73 -2.78
CA THR A 140 23.15 -5.49 -2.71
C THR A 140 23.53 -4.13 -3.32
N LYS A 141 24.74 -3.64 -3.05
CA LYS A 141 25.23 -2.37 -3.63
C LYS A 141 25.24 -2.35 -5.16
N ASP A 142 25.40 -3.51 -5.80
CA ASP A 142 25.36 -3.68 -7.25
C ASP A 142 23.95 -3.97 -7.80
N GLY A 143 22.90 -3.80 -6.99
CA GLY A 143 21.50 -3.87 -7.43
C GLY A 143 20.95 -5.30 -7.60
N LYS A 144 21.58 -6.31 -7.00
CA LYS A 144 21.11 -7.70 -7.03
C LYS A 144 20.28 -8.03 -5.80
N ASN A 145 19.44 -9.07 -5.91
CA ASN A 145 18.76 -9.63 -4.75
C ASN A 145 19.78 -10.37 -3.85
N HIS A 146 19.98 -9.87 -2.64
CA HIS A 146 20.84 -10.48 -1.63
C HIS A 146 20.38 -11.90 -1.25
N PHE A 147 19.07 -12.15 -1.32
CA PHE A 147 18.41 -13.40 -0.95
C PHE A 147 18.04 -14.26 -2.17
N ALA A 148 18.65 -14.04 -3.34
CA ALA A 148 18.31 -14.79 -4.57
C ALA A 148 18.33 -16.33 -4.39
N SER A 149 19.27 -16.85 -3.59
CA SER A 149 19.39 -18.28 -3.26
C SER A 149 18.73 -18.68 -1.94
N GLY A 150 18.13 -17.72 -1.22
CA GLY A 150 17.54 -17.90 0.11
C GLY A 150 16.07 -17.50 0.14
N ASP A 151 15.60 -17.14 1.33
CA ASP A 151 14.26 -16.61 1.58
C ASP A 151 14.38 -15.15 1.99
N ILE A 152 13.80 -14.23 1.21
CA ILE A 152 13.91 -12.79 1.46
C ILE A 152 13.29 -12.37 2.78
N ARG A 153 12.42 -13.19 3.37
CA ARG A 153 11.80 -12.91 4.67
C ARG A 153 12.75 -13.14 5.84
N ASP A 154 13.88 -13.80 5.61
CA ASP A 154 14.98 -13.86 6.58
C ASP A 154 15.74 -12.53 6.72
N SER A 155 15.48 -11.57 5.82
CA SER A 155 15.88 -10.18 6.01
C SER A 155 15.18 -9.54 7.22
N LYS A 156 15.43 -8.25 7.44
CA LYS A 156 14.62 -7.46 8.38
C LYS A 156 13.18 -7.22 7.90
N GLY A 157 12.73 -7.88 6.83
CA GLY A 157 11.36 -7.83 6.34
C GLY A 157 10.98 -6.50 5.69
N CYS A 158 9.68 -6.29 5.51
CA CYS A 158 9.12 -5.01 5.07
C CYS A 158 9.53 -3.88 6.02
N PHE A 159 9.84 -2.71 5.47
CA PHE A 159 10.29 -1.54 6.24
C PHE A 159 11.49 -1.81 7.18
N THR A 160 12.28 -2.85 6.87
CA THR A 160 13.56 -3.18 7.55
C THR A 160 13.47 -3.33 9.07
N GLY A 161 12.42 -3.97 9.59
CA GLY A 161 12.28 -4.33 11.01
C GLY A 161 11.39 -3.38 11.80
N ARG A 162 10.62 -2.56 11.08
CA ARG A 162 9.65 -1.60 11.63
C ARG A 162 8.18 -1.99 11.39
N ASP A 163 7.95 -3.23 10.99
CA ASP A 163 6.62 -3.76 10.70
C ASP A 163 6.32 -4.95 11.61
N ALA A 164 5.15 -4.93 12.26
CA ALA A 164 4.75 -5.95 13.24
C ALA A 164 4.43 -7.33 12.63
N HIS A 165 4.31 -7.41 11.32
CA HIS A 165 3.97 -8.62 10.59
C HIS A 165 5.17 -9.20 9.85
N ALA A 166 6.24 -8.44 9.65
CA ALA A 166 7.39 -8.84 8.85
C ALA A 166 8.57 -9.36 9.68
N GLY A 167 9.33 -10.26 9.06
CA GLY A 167 10.59 -10.77 9.59
C GLY A 167 10.46 -11.74 10.77
N PRO A 168 11.56 -12.43 11.11
CA PRO A 168 11.57 -13.51 12.11
C PRO A 168 11.55 -13.03 13.57
N ARG A 169 11.67 -11.72 13.80
CA ARG A 169 11.76 -11.11 15.14
C ARG A 169 10.45 -10.48 15.63
N ARG A 170 9.41 -10.42 14.80
CA ARG A 170 8.14 -9.76 15.13
C ARG A 170 7.48 -10.22 16.43
N ASN A 171 7.67 -11.49 16.81
CA ASN A 171 7.12 -12.11 18.01
C ASN A 171 8.17 -12.30 19.12
N ARG A 172 9.11 -11.36 19.24
CA ARG A 172 10.17 -11.39 20.27
C ARG A 172 10.26 -10.10 21.08
N SER A 173 9.30 -9.19 20.92
CA SER A 173 9.31 -7.84 21.51
C SER A 173 8.61 -7.78 22.87
N GLY A 174 7.88 -8.82 23.27
CA GLY A 174 7.13 -8.83 24.53
C GLY A 174 5.79 -8.10 24.49
N ALA A 175 5.34 -7.62 23.31
CA ALA A 175 3.98 -7.16 23.08
C ALA A 175 3.21 -8.01 22.08
N GLU A 176 3.53 -9.29 22.02
CA GLU A 176 2.71 -10.25 21.31
C GLU A 176 1.32 -10.25 21.95
N THR A 177 0.31 -9.96 21.14
CA THR A 177 -1.10 -10.10 21.51
C THR A 177 -1.66 -11.32 20.81
N ARG A 178 -2.79 -11.84 21.30
CA ARG A 178 -3.44 -12.96 20.60
C ARG A 178 -3.89 -12.48 19.22
N SER A 179 -3.42 -13.14 18.16
CA SER A 179 -3.94 -12.92 16.82
C SER A 179 -5.26 -13.68 16.65
N ASP A 180 -6.37 -12.95 16.74
CA ASP A 180 -7.69 -13.46 16.34
C ASP A 180 -7.80 -13.34 14.81
N LEU A 181 -7.69 -14.47 14.10
CA LEU A 181 -7.51 -14.53 12.64
C LEU A 181 -8.74 -15.12 11.93
N ASN A 182 -9.04 -14.61 10.74
CA ASN A 182 -10.02 -15.20 9.83
C ASN A 182 -9.37 -16.32 8.98
N ALA A 183 -10.10 -16.87 8.02
CA ALA A 183 -9.58 -17.95 7.15
C ALA A 183 -8.33 -17.53 6.35
N VAL A 184 -8.29 -16.29 5.86
CA VAL A 184 -7.14 -15.73 5.13
C VAL A 184 -5.94 -15.58 6.06
N GLY A 185 -6.14 -14.99 7.24
CA GLY A 185 -5.09 -14.82 8.24
C GLY A 185 -4.54 -16.15 8.74
N HIS A 186 -5.38 -17.16 8.94
CA HIS A 186 -4.94 -18.52 9.28
C HIS A 186 -4.09 -19.15 8.18
N TYR A 187 -4.48 -18.99 6.91
CA TYR A 187 -3.68 -19.47 5.79
C TYR A 187 -2.32 -18.76 5.72
N LEU A 188 -2.29 -17.42 5.82
CA LEU A 188 -1.04 -16.66 5.86
C LEU A 188 -0.17 -17.06 7.05
N LEU A 189 -0.74 -17.28 8.24
CA LEU A 189 0.01 -17.71 9.41
C LEU A 189 0.69 -19.07 9.20
N LEU A 190 -0.07 -20.05 8.70
CA LEU A 190 0.39 -21.43 8.61
C LEU A 190 1.30 -21.66 7.40
N GLU A 191 0.87 -21.20 6.22
CA GLU A 191 1.52 -21.53 4.94
C GLU A 191 2.60 -20.52 4.55
N VAL A 192 2.45 -19.26 4.98
CA VAL A 192 3.41 -18.20 4.66
C VAL A 192 4.33 -17.95 5.85
N MET A 193 3.81 -17.40 6.94
CA MET A 193 4.62 -16.92 8.04
C MET A 193 5.38 -18.03 8.77
N LYS A 194 4.79 -19.21 8.98
CA LYS A 194 5.43 -20.35 9.67
C LYS A 194 6.09 -21.37 8.74
N SER A 195 6.50 -20.94 7.55
CA SER A 195 7.08 -21.83 6.55
C SER A 195 8.32 -22.56 7.09
N GLY A 196 8.34 -23.89 6.97
CA GLY A 196 9.43 -24.74 7.49
C GLY A 196 9.50 -24.82 9.01
N GLY A 197 8.44 -24.43 9.74
CA GLY A 197 8.37 -24.47 11.20
C GLY A 197 9.04 -23.27 11.91
N ALA A 198 9.62 -22.35 11.15
CA ALA A 198 10.20 -21.11 11.66
C ALA A 198 9.27 -19.92 11.36
N ASP A 199 9.20 -18.94 12.26
CA ASP A 199 8.52 -17.69 11.96
C ASP A 199 9.39 -16.83 11.04
N LYS A 200 8.91 -16.59 9.83
CA LYS A 200 9.53 -15.78 8.78
C LYS A 200 8.85 -14.42 8.65
N GLY A 201 7.61 -14.29 9.11
CA GLY A 201 6.78 -13.13 8.86
C GLY A 201 6.16 -13.10 7.45
N LEU A 202 5.44 -12.01 7.18
CA LEU A 202 4.90 -11.67 5.86
C LEU A 202 5.92 -10.89 5.03
N TYR A 203 5.63 -10.80 3.73
CA TYR A 203 6.35 -9.98 2.79
C TYR A 203 5.42 -9.02 2.04
N CYS A 204 5.97 -8.06 1.28
CA CYS A 204 5.23 -6.96 0.66
C CYS A 204 4.01 -7.45 -0.14
N THR A 205 4.20 -8.51 -0.92
CA THR A 205 3.19 -9.09 -1.80
C THR A 205 2.11 -9.90 -1.07
N ASN A 206 2.26 -10.15 0.24
CA ASN A 206 1.20 -10.78 1.04
C ASN A 206 0.18 -9.77 1.56
N CYS A 207 0.53 -8.48 1.60
CA CYS A 207 -0.40 -7.40 1.94
C CYS A 207 -0.88 -6.70 0.66
N HIS A 208 0.06 -6.31 -0.21
CA HIS A 208 -0.24 -5.65 -1.49
C HIS A 208 -0.51 -6.69 -2.57
N ASN A 209 -1.73 -7.23 -2.58
CA ASN A 209 -2.12 -8.32 -3.44
C ASN A 209 -3.49 -8.09 -4.09
N ARG A 210 -3.92 -9.05 -4.92
CA ARG A 210 -5.21 -8.96 -5.61
C ARG A 210 -6.39 -9.26 -4.68
N LEU A 211 -6.21 -10.09 -3.65
CA LEU A 211 -7.30 -10.44 -2.73
C LEU A 211 -7.86 -9.21 -2.01
N SER A 212 -7.01 -8.32 -1.47
CA SER A 212 -7.48 -7.14 -0.73
C SER A 212 -8.52 -6.34 -1.53
N ARG A 213 -8.30 -6.23 -2.85
CA ARG A 213 -9.18 -5.54 -3.81
C ARG A 213 -10.50 -6.27 -4.02
N GLU A 214 -10.47 -7.59 -4.18
CA GLU A 214 -11.71 -8.37 -4.35
C GLU A 214 -12.56 -8.35 -3.08
N LEU A 215 -11.93 -8.41 -1.90
CA LEU A 215 -12.63 -8.27 -0.63
C LEU A 215 -13.30 -6.90 -0.52
N TYR A 216 -12.56 -5.82 -0.79
CA TYR A 216 -13.11 -4.47 -0.76
C TYR A 216 -14.26 -4.27 -1.75
N LYS A 217 -14.11 -4.78 -2.99
CA LYS A 217 -15.17 -4.72 -4.01
C LYS A 217 -16.44 -5.44 -3.54
N ALA A 218 -16.28 -6.57 -2.87
CA ALA A 218 -17.40 -7.37 -2.38
C ALA A 218 -18.10 -6.78 -1.14
N ASP A 219 -17.44 -5.90 -0.40
CA ASP A 219 -17.98 -5.32 0.84
C ASP A 219 -19.20 -4.40 0.57
N HIS A 220 -20.24 -4.50 1.38
CA HIS A 220 -21.24 -3.47 1.61
C HIS A 220 -21.73 -3.62 3.06
N LEU A 221 -21.02 -2.97 3.96
CA LEU A 221 -21.13 -3.07 5.40
C LEU A 221 -22.20 -2.14 5.95
N SER A 222 -22.93 -2.64 6.94
CA SER A 222 -23.78 -1.84 7.83
C SER A 222 -23.09 -1.56 9.18
N ASP A 223 -22.08 -2.36 9.55
CA ASP A 223 -21.26 -2.15 10.73
C ASP A 223 -19.87 -2.76 10.55
N ALA A 224 -18.88 -1.92 10.23
CA ALA A 224 -17.49 -2.32 10.02
C ALA A 224 -16.85 -3.02 11.23
N VAL A 225 -17.16 -2.56 12.45
CA VAL A 225 -16.59 -3.12 13.69
C VAL A 225 -17.03 -4.56 13.88
N GLN A 226 -18.31 -4.84 13.63
CA GLN A 226 -18.90 -6.17 13.79
C GLN A 226 -18.88 -6.98 12.49
N GLN A 227 -18.32 -6.45 11.41
CA GLN A 227 -18.36 -7.01 10.05
C GLN A 227 -19.78 -7.27 9.49
N LYS A 228 -20.79 -6.55 9.96
CA LYS A 228 -22.16 -6.82 9.51
C LYS A 228 -22.43 -6.20 8.15
N GLY A 229 -23.25 -6.87 7.35
CA GLY A 229 -23.59 -6.47 5.98
C GLY A 229 -23.19 -7.57 5.01
N ARG A 230 -22.87 -7.17 3.78
CA ARG A 230 -22.30 -8.04 2.75
C ARG A 230 -20.78 -7.95 2.82
N THR A 231 -20.10 -9.08 2.95
CA THR A 231 -18.63 -9.14 3.01
C THR A 231 -18.15 -10.56 2.74
N LEU A 232 -16.92 -10.71 2.26
CA LEU A 232 -16.27 -12.01 2.05
C LEU A 232 -15.25 -12.35 3.15
N ARG A 233 -14.98 -11.43 4.07
CA ARG A 233 -13.81 -11.49 4.97
C ARG A 233 -13.98 -12.48 6.14
N ASP A 234 -15.22 -12.87 6.42
CA ASP A 234 -15.60 -13.88 7.40
C ASP A 234 -15.87 -15.25 6.75
N GLN A 235 -15.73 -15.35 5.43
CA GLN A 235 -16.02 -16.56 4.68
C GLN A 235 -14.81 -17.50 4.62
N PRO A 236 -15.03 -18.82 4.50
CA PRO A 236 -13.94 -19.75 4.23
C PRO A 236 -13.38 -19.53 2.81
N LEU A 237 -12.11 -19.92 2.59
CA LEU A 237 -11.37 -19.62 1.37
C LEU A 237 -12.03 -20.14 0.07
N ASP A 238 -12.74 -21.27 0.14
CA ASP A 238 -13.49 -21.84 -0.99
C ASP A 238 -14.63 -20.93 -1.43
N ARG A 239 -15.35 -20.32 -0.49
CA ARG A 239 -16.39 -19.32 -0.77
C ARG A 239 -15.82 -18.01 -1.30
N ILE A 240 -14.67 -17.58 -0.79
CA ILE A 240 -13.95 -16.42 -1.31
C ILE A 240 -13.54 -16.68 -2.77
N ALA A 241 -12.98 -17.85 -3.07
CA ALA A 241 -12.57 -18.24 -4.42
C ALA A 241 -13.77 -18.29 -5.38
N GLU A 242 -14.88 -18.89 -4.96
CA GLU A 242 -16.14 -18.94 -5.72
C GLU A 242 -16.63 -17.53 -6.05
N ALA A 243 -16.69 -16.63 -5.06
CA ALA A 243 -17.14 -15.25 -5.25
C ALA A 243 -16.20 -14.43 -6.14
N ALA A 244 -14.89 -14.71 -6.10
CA ALA A 244 -13.90 -14.09 -6.96
C ALA A 244 -13.84 -14.71 -8.37
N GLY A 245 -14.58 -15.81 -8.62
CA GLY A 245 -14.63 -16.49 -9.91
C GLY A 245 -13.36 -17.26 -10.27
N VAL A 246 -12.59 -17.71 -9.27
CA VAL A 246 -11.31 -18.42 -9.45
C VAL A 246 -11.31 -19.75 -8.72
N SER A 247 -10.34 -20.60 -9.05
CA SER A 247 -10.12 -21.83 -8.27
C SER A 247 -9.56 -21.51 -6.88
N LEU A 248 -9.79 -22.39 -5.89
CA LEU A 248 -9.17 -22.25 -4.57
C LEU A 248 -7.63 -22.22 -4.65
N GLN A 249 -7.04 -22.95 -5.60
CA GLN A 249 -5.59 -22.94 -5.80
C GLN A 249 -5.11 -21.60 -6.33
N GLU A 250 -5.80 -21.04 -7.33
CA GLU A 250 -5.49 -19.71 -7.86
C GLU A 250 -5.66 -18.61 -6.82
N LEU A 251 -6.70 -18.67 -5.97
CA LEU A 251 -6.86 -17.75 -4.84
C LEU A 251 -5.62 -17.77 -3.93
N LYS A 252 -5.16 -18.98 -3.56
CA LYS A 252 -4.04 -19.18 -2.65
C LYS A 252 -2.70 -18.72 -3.26
N ASP A 253 -2.45 -19.08 -4.50
CA ASP A 253 -1.15 -18.89 -5.15
C ASP A 253 -1.01 -17.52 -5.79
N ASP A 254 -2.08 -16.96 -6.37
CA ASP A 254 -2.01 -15.74 -7.18
C ASP A 254 -2.67 -14.53 -6.51
N TYR A 255 -3.62 -14.73 -5.58
CA TYR A 255 -4.34 -13.62 -4.94
C TYR A 255 -3.85 -13.37 -3.52
N ILE A 256 -3.51 -14.41 -2.74
CA ILE A 256 -3.08 -14.29 -1.33
C ILE A 256 -1.54 -14.31 -1.21
N ASN A 257 -0.87 -15.23 -1.90
CA ASN A 257 0.58 -15.41 -1.82
C ASN A 257 1.27 -15.36 -3.20
N PRO A 258 1.05 -14.30 -4.00
CA PRO A 258 1.59 -14.20 -5.35
C PRO A 258 3.11 -14.26 -5.38
N LYS A 259 3.63 -15.04 -6.34
CA LYS A 259 5.06 -15.23 -6.60
C LYS A 259 5.44 -14.75 -7.99
N SER A 260 6.63 -14.19 -8.11
CA SER A 260 7.27 -13.91 -9.39
C SER A 260 7.89 -15.17 -9.99
N PRO A 261 8.00 -15.28 -11.33
CA PRO A 261 8.78 -16.33 -11.97
C PRO A 261 10.24 -16.27 -11.51
N ARG A 262 10.84 -17.44 -11.26
CA ARG A 262 12.25 -17.53 -10.80
C ARG A 262 13.26 -17.23 -11.91
N GLN A 263 12.85 -17.29 -13.17
CA GLN A 263 13.68 -17.07 -14.34
C GLN A 263 12.86 -16.39 -15.44
N GLY A 264 13.53 -15.52 -16.21
CA GLY A 264 12.93 -14.81 -17.33
C GLY A 264 12.01 -13.67 -16.90
N ASP A 265 11.32 -13.12 -17.90
CA ASP A 265 10.37 -12.04 -17.72
C ASP A 265 9.11 -12.51 -16.99
N ASP A 266 8.56 -11.67 -16.13
CA ASP A 266 7.23 -11.85 -15.57
C ASP A 266 6.18 -11.39 -16.59
N THR A 267 5.46 -12.34 -17.19
CA THR A 267 4.45 -12.04 -18.21
C THR A 267 3.03 -12.04 -17.68
N GLY A 268 2.82 -12.39 -16.41
CA GLY A 268 1.46 -12.45 -15.88
C GLY A 268 1.32 -13.12 -14.53
N SER A 269 2.32 -13.07 -13.64
CA SER A 269 2.13 -13.52 -12.26
C SER A 269 1.06 -12.70 -11.53
N GLY A 270 0.56 -13.21 -10.41
CA GLY A 270 -0.28 -12.42 -9.51
C GLY A 270 0.39 -11.13 -9.01
N VAL A 271 1.73 -11.10 -8.93
CA VAL A 271 2.49 -9.89 -8.55
C VAL A 271 2.36 -8.85 -9.66
N LEU A 272 2.62 -9.22 -10.92
CA LEU A 272 2.52 -8.28 -12.05
C LEU A 272 1.09 -7.80 -12.26
N ARG A 273 0.10 -8.71 -12.23
CA ARG A 273 -1.32 -8.36 -12.46
C ARG A 273 -1.91 -7.44 -11.40
N SER A 274 -1.30 -7.38 -10.21
CA SER A 274 -1.68 -6.40 -9.17
C SER A 274 -1.40 -4.96 -9.61
N TRP A 275 -0.44 -4.74 -10.51
CA TRP A 275 0.02 -3.43 -10.98
C TRP A 275 -0.34 -3.12 -12.43
N ASP A 276 -0.53 -4.14 -13.26
CA ASP A 276 -0.91 -4.01 -14.66
C ASP A 276 -2.39 -3.62 -14.80
N ARG A 277 -2.70 -2.50 -15.50
CA ARG A 277 -4.07 -2.00 -15.66
C ARG A 277 -5.05 -3.04 -16.22
N THR A 278 -4.54 -3.99 -17.01
CA THR A 278 -5.36 -5.01 -17.68
C THR A 278 -5.78 -6.12 -16.72
N GLY A 279 -5.01 -6.34 -15.66
CA GLY A 279 -5.25 -7.37 -14.65
C GLY A 279 -6.02 -6.89 -13.42
N GLN A 280 -6.35 -5.59 -13.34
CA GLN A 280 -6.94 -4.98 -12.13
C GLN A 280 -8.44 -5.17 -11.99
N SER A 281 -8.83 -5.40 -10.73
CA SER A 281 -10.22 -5.24 -10.28
C SER A 281 -10.41 -3.80 -9.82
N ILE A 282 -11.35 -3.09 -10.44
CA ILE A 282 -11.65 -1.69 -10.14
C ILE A 282 -13.04 -1.65 -9.50
N ALA A 283 -13.13 -1.12 -8.28
CA ALA A 283 -14.39 -0.93 -7.58
C ALA A 283 -15.14 0.30 -8.13
N ALA A 284 -16.47 0.28 -8.02
CA ALA A 284 -17.27 1.49 -8.17
C ALA A 284 -16.99 2.42 -6.97
N ILE A 285 -16.97 3.73 -7.24
CA ILE A 285 -16.59 4.76 -6.26
C ILE A 285 -17.80 5.56 -5.78
N ALA A 286 -18.80 5.68 -6.65
CA ALA A 286 -20.04 6.41 -6.45
C ALA A 286 -21.00 6.06 -7.59
N ARG A 287 -22.20 6.62 -7.52
CA ARG A 287 -23.19 6.57 -8.59
C ARG A 287 -23.51 7.98 -9.04
N ILE A 288 -23.60 8.16 -10.35
CA ILE A 288 -23.73 9.48 -10.96
C ILE A 288 -24.99 9.55 -11.82
N ASN A 289 -25.38 10.78 -12.12
CA ASN A 289 -26.46 11.06 -13.04
C ASN A 289 -26.04 10.65 -14.46
N ALA A 290 -26.94 9.98 -15.17
CA ALA A 290 -26.72 9.49 -16.51
C ALA A 290 -27.99 9.63 -17.34
N ASP A 291 -27.82 9.74 -18.66
CA ASP A 291 -28.94 9.74 -19.60
C ASP A 291 -29.57 8.34 -19.74
N ASP A 292 -30.64 8.24 -20.54
CA ASP A 292 -31.34 6.97 -20.80
C ASP A 292 -30.47 5.89 -21.46
N GLN A 293 -29.28 6.26 -21.96
CA GLN A 293 -28.29 5.38 -22.58
C GLN A 293 -27.18 4.99 -21.61
N GLY A 294 -27.19 5.52 -20.38
CA GLY A 294 -26.19 5.28 -19.34
C GLY A 294 -24.94 6.15 -19.48
N ASN A 295 -24.95 7.18 -20.33
CA ASN A 295 -23.83 8.11 -20.43
C ASN A 295 -23.87 9.14 -19.30
N PRO A 296 -22.73 9.49 -18.68
CA PRO A 296 -22.66 10.52 -17.64
C PRO A 296 -23.28 11.85 -18.10
N ILE A 297 -24.22 12.38 -17.32
CA ILE A 297 -24.66 13.77 -17.48
C ILE A 297 -23.65 14.65 -16.75
N LEU A 298 -22.96 15.48 -17.54
CA LEU A 298 -21.92 16.36 -17.04
C LEU A 298 -22.48 17.73 -16.68
N THR A 299 -21.89 18.38 -15.68
CA THR A 299 -22.16 19.77 -15.31
C THR A 299 -21.95 20.71 -16.50
N PRO A 300 -22.50 21.94 -16.45
CA PRO A 300 -21.97 23.03 -17.26
C PRO A 300 -20.44 23.13 -17.07
N ALA A 301 -19.76 23.64 -18.10
CA ALA A 301 -18.35 23.93 -18.01
C ALA A 301 -18.09 24.99 -16.92
N ASP A 302 -17.06 24.79 -16.12
CA ASP A 302 -16.56 25.80 -15.17
C ASP A 302 -15.64 26.82 -15.87
N GLU A 303 -14.87 27.58 -15.08
CA GLU A 303 -14.10 28.73 -15.58
C GLU A 303 -12.98 28.34 -16.56
N ASP A 304 -12.41 27.13 -16.46
CA ASP A 304 -11.37 26.65 -17.38
C ASP A 304 -11.89 25.68 -18.46
N GLY A 305 -13.20 25.42 -18.46
CA GLY A 305 -13.87 24.62 -19.47
C GLY A 305 -14.11 23.18 -19.05
N ASP A 306 -13.68 22.80 -17.84
CA ASP A 306 -13.82 21.46 -17.31
C ASP A 306 -15.28 21.17 -16.92
N ARG A 307 -15.66 19.91 -17.08
CA ARG A 307 -16.99 19.42 -16.76
C ARG A 307 -16.88 18.25 -15.80
N SER A 308 -17.67 18.29 -14.73
CA SER A 308 -17.71 17.24 -13.72
C SER A 308 -18.95 16.36 -13.90
N VAL A 309 -18.92 15.18 -13.31
CA VAL A 309 -20.12 14.34 -13.15
C VAL A 309 -20.97 14.83 -11.98
N ILE A 310 -22.28 14.58 -12.03
CA ILE A 310 -23.18 14.87 -10.92
C ILE A 310 -23.33 13.61 -10.08
N ILE A 311 -22.87 13.62 -8.83
CA ILE A 311 -23.05 12.49 -7.91
C ILE A 311 -24.50 12.44 -7.47
N GLU A 312 -25.16 11.31 -7.74
CA GLU A 312 -26.53 11.01 -7.30
C GLU A 312 -26.50 10.22 -5.98
N ASP A 313 -25.49 9.37 -5.81
CA ASP A 313 -25.26 8.61 -4.58
C ASP A 313 -23.76 8.42 -4.34
N ALA A 314 -23.29 8.74 -3.13
CA ALA A 314 -21.91 8.47 -2.75
C ALA A 314 -21.69 6.99 -2.41
N ASP A 315 -22.76 6.25 -2.10
CA ASP A 315 -22.70 4.81 -1.93
C ASP A 315 -22.62 4.11 -3.31
N PRO A 316 -21.52 3.40 -3.63
CA PRO A 316 -21.39 2.69 -4.89
C PRO A 316 -22.45 1.59 -5.09
N ASP A 317 -23.06 1.12 -4.01
CA ASP A 317 -24.11 0.10 -3.99
C ASP A 317 -25.54 0.69 -3.93
N GLY A 318 -25.65 2.01 -3.87
CA GLY A 318 -26.93 2.72 -3.88
C GLY A 318 -27.80 2.41 -5.10
N THR A 319 -29.05 2.87 -5.08
CA THR A 319 -30.01 2.60 -6.17
C THR A 319 -30.18 3.77 -7.15
N LEU A 320 -29.61 4.93 -6.86
CA LEU A 320 -29.78 6.16 -7.66
C LEU A 320 -28.64 6.31 -8.69
N GLY A 321 -28.99 6.69 -9.94
CA GLY A 321 -28.02 6.94 -11.01
C GLY A 321 -27.44 5.68 -11.67
N VAL A 322 -26.18 5.76 -12.12
CA VAL A 322 -25.39 4.65 -12.71
C VAL A 322 -24.04 4.54 -11.97
N PRO A 323 -23.53 3.34 -11.64
CA PRO A 323 -22.29 3.19 -10.88
C PRO A 323 -21.09 3.50 -11.78
N VAL A 324 -20.11 4.22 -11.24
CA VAL A 324 -18.87 4.56 -11.94
C VAL A 324 -17.66 4.11 -11.14
N SER A 325 -16.64 3.64 -11.86
CA SER A 325 -15.38 3.19 -11.26
C SER A 325 -14.35 4.32 -11.24
N TYR A 326 -13.25 4.14 -10.48
CA TYR A 326 -12.12 5.09 -10.50
C TYR A 326 -11.58 5.33 -11.91
N ASP A 327 -11.66 4.35 -12.81
CA ASP A 327 -11.19 4.49 -14.19
C ASP A 327 -11.93 5.58 -14.97
N ALA A 328 -13.19 5.84 -14.61
CA ALA A 328 -13.98 6.92 -15.21
C ALA A 328 -13.53 8.31 -14.73
N ALA A 329 -12.85 8.40 -13.58
CA ALA A 329 -12.47 9.65 -12.92
C ALA A 329 -10.97 9.95 -12.96
N THR A 330 -10.12 8.93 -13.11
CA THR A 330 -8.66 9.08 -13.09
C THR A 330 -8.00 7.97 -13.92
N HIS A 331 -7.02 8.35 -14.73
CA HIS A 331 -6.14 7.40 -15.40
C HIS A 331 -5.29 6.62 -14.38
N GLY A 332 -5.06 7.18 -13.19
CA GLY A 332 -4.33 6.57 -12.07
C GLY A 332 -5.10 5.51 -11.26
N ARG A 333 -6.11 4.85 -11.86
CA ARG A 333 -6.89 3.67 -11.37
C ARG A 333 -6.53 3.24 -9.93
N ASP A 334 -7.12 3.90 -8.95
CA ASP A 334 -6.60 4.04 -7.58
C ASP A 334 -5.84 2.84 -6.98
N TYR A 335 -4.53 3.03 -6.73
CA TYR A 335 -3.62 2.05 -6.12
C TYR A 335 -3.21 2.40 -4.69
N TRP A 336 -3.36 3.65 -4.28
CA TRP A 336 -2.70 4.19 -3.08
C TRP A 336 -3.60 5.07 -2.22
N LEU A 337 -4.73 5.54 -2.74
CA LEU A 337 -5.58 6.54 -2.09
C LEU A 337 -7.02 6.09 -1.85
N ALA A 338 -7.44 4.94 -2.36
CA ALA A 338 -8.74 4.40 -2.03
C ALA A 338 -8.86 2.91 -2.35
N ALA A 339 -9.68 2.22 -1.57
CA ALA A 339 -10.17 0.85 -1.77
C ALA A 339 -9.16 -0.31 -1.65
N GLY A 340 -8.00 -0.25 -2.31
CA GLY A 340 -7.11 -1.40 -2.47
C GLY A 340 -6.02 -1.59 -1.42
N GLU A 341 -5.79 -0.60 -0.54
CA GLU A 341 -4.78 -0.74 0.52
C GLU A 341 -5.16 -1.89 1.47
N PRO A 342 -4.17 -2.59 2.06
CA PRO A 342 -4.42 -3.69 2.96
C PRO A 342 -5.22 -3.22 4.18
N HIS A 343 -6.27 -3.97 4.51
CA HIS A 343 -7.11 -3.73 5.68
C HIS A 343 -6.80 -4.73 6.77
N CYS A 344 -6.91 -4.35 8.03
CA CYS A 344 -6.78 -5.29 9.14
C CYS A 344 -7.83 -6.41 9.02
N ALA A 345 -9.03 -6.05 8.53
CA ALA A 345 -10.10 -6.98 8.23
C ALA A 345 -9.81 -7.96 7.07
N ASP A 346 -8.70 -7.81 6.33
CA ASP A 346 -8.26 -8.83 5.36
C ASP A 346 -7.91 -10.15 6.07
N CYS A 347 -7.31 -10.09 7.26
CA CYS A 347 -6.70 -11.24 7.93
C CYS A 347 -7.24 -11.53 9.33
N HIS A 348 -7.86 -10.55 9.98
CA HIS A 348 -8.33 -10.67 11.37
C HIS A 348 -9.82 -11.01 11.48
N GLN A 349 -10.26 -11.44 12.65
CA GLN A 349 -11.68 -11.61 13.01
C GLN A 349 -12.21 -10.40 13.78
N PRO A 350 -13.54 -10.15 13.75
CA PRO A 350 -14.15 -9.09 14.54
C PRO A 350 -14.00 -9.34 16.06
N PRO A 351 -14.10 -8.28 16.89
CA PRO A 351 -14.38 -6.90 16.51
C PRO A 351 -13.15 -6.18 15.92
N PHE A 352 -13.38 -5.50 14.79
CA PHE A 352 -12.34 -4.85 13.99
C PHE A 352 -11.96 -3.47 14.49
N VAL A 353 -10.77 -3.05 14.07
CA VAL A 353 -10.17 -1.74 14.34
C VAL A 353 -10.60 -0.67 13.32
N GLU A 354 -11.15 -1.05 12.18
CA GLU A 354 -11.48 -0.13 11.08
C GLU A 354 -12.92 0.37 11.18
N SER A 355 -13.12 1.68 10.97
CA SER A 355 -14.45 2.30 10.99
C SER A 355 -15.14 2.20 9.62
N MET A 356 -16.42 2.58 9.57
CA MET A 356 -17.13 2.76 8.29
C MET A 356 -16.49 3.87 7.47
N GLY A 357 -16.36 3.66 6.17
CA GLY A 357 -15.95 4.66 5.18
C GLY A 357 -17.06 5.67 4.83
N GLY A 358 -16.72 6.63 3.98
CA GLY A 358 -17.57 7.73 3.53
C GLY A 358 -17.28 9.06 4.25
N GLY A 359 -16.45 9.05 5.30
CA GLY A 359 -16.08 10.27 6.03
C GLY A 359 -14.99 11.10 5.35
N ALA A 360 -14.22 10.50 4.45
CA ALA A 360 -13.13 11.10 3.70
C ALA A 360 -13.31 10.93 2.18
N PHE A 361 -14.56 10.84 1.71
CA PHE A 361 -14.89 10.69 0.29
C PHE A 361 -14.10 11.69 -0.61
N PRO A 362 -13.52 11.25 -1.74
CA PRO A 362 -13.66 9.93 -2.36
C PRO A 362 -12.64 8.88 -1.90
N ILE A 363 -11.80 9.15 -0.90
CA ILE A 363 -10.75 8.23 -0.42
C ILE A 363 -11.36 6.97 0.22
N ASP A 364 -12.49 7.13 0.90
CA ASP A 364 -13.31 6.04 1.38
C ASP A 364 -14.76 6.19 0.91
N GLN A 365 -15.47 5.08 0.84
CA GLN A 365 -16.86 5.04 0.37
C GLN A 365 -17.81 4.62 1.50
N PRO A 366 -19.04 5.16 1.53
CA PRO A 366 -20.12 4.58 2.33
C PRO A 366 -20.25 3.09 2.07
N GLY A 367 -20.65 2.34 3.10
CA GLY A 367 -20.78 0.88 2.96
C GLY A 367 -19.45 0.12 2.89
N LYS A 368 -18.29 0.77 2.96
CA LYS A 368 -16.98 0.09 2.92
C LYS A 368 -16.21 0.29 4.23
N TYR A 369 -15.09 -0.41 4.38
CA TYR A 369 -14.10 -0.07 5.40
C TYR A 369 -13.45 1.29 5.07
N ALA A 370 -13.25 2.10 6.10
CA ALA A 370 -12.39 3.28 6.01
C ALA A 370 -10.93 2.84 5.98
N LEU A 371 -10.13 3.52 5.16
CA LEU A 371 -8.68 3.31 5.15
C LEU A 371 -8.09 3.51 6.55
N MET A 372 -7.13 2.66 6.94
CA MET A 372 -6.50 2.67 8.27
C MET A 372 -6.13 4.07 8.80
N ARG A 373 -5.62 4.96 7.94
CA ARG A 373 -5.22 6.33 8.31
C ARG A 373 -6.39 7.23 8.72
N TYR A 374 -7.57 6.96 8.17
CA TYR A 374 -8.81 7.69 8.44
C TYR A 374 -9.72 6.94 9.41
N SER A 375 -9.45 5.65 9.61
CA SER A 375 -10.12 4.83 10.61
C SER A 375 -9.92 5.35 12.03
N LYS A 376 -11.00 5.33 12.80
CA LYS A 376 -11.05 5.79 14.19
C LYS A 376 -11.74 4.75 15.06
N GLY A 377 -11.20 4.58 16.27
CA GLY A 377 -11.76 3.72 17.30
C GLY A 377 -12.32 4.51 18.47
N HIS A 378 -12.23 3.91 19.66
CA HIS A 378 -12.70 4.46 20.93
C HIS A 378 -12.42 5.97 21.08
N ALA A 379 -13.47 6.71 21.44
CA ALA A 379 -13.42 8.16 21.66
C ALA A 379 -12.91 8.97 20.44
N GLY A 380 -13.03 8.43 19.24
CA GLY A 380 -12.63 9.10 17.99
C GLY A 380 -11.12 9.15 17.76
N ILE A 381 -10.32 8.40 18.53
CA ILE A 381 -8.87 8.31 18.35
C ILE A 381 -8.58 7.56 17.05
N THR A 382 -7.73 8.12 16.19
CA THR A 382 -7.32 7.46 14.95
C THR A 382 -6.54 6.19 15.27
N CYS A 383 -6.62 5.20 14.40
CA CYS A 383 -5.90 3.95 14.63
C CYS A 383 -4.38 4.17 14.73
N GLN A 384 -3.83 5.09 13.95
CA GLN A 384 -2.43 5.50 14.07
C GLN A 384 -2.09 6.13 15.45
N GLY A 385 -3.06 6.70 16.16
CA GLY A 385 -2.85 7.18 17.52
C GLY A 385 -2.65 6.05 18.55
N CYS A 386 -3.29 4.90 18.34
CA CYS A 386 -3.22 3.74 19.26
C CYS A 386 -2.25 2.65 18.80
N HIS A 387 -2.22 2.33 17.52
CA HIS A 387 -1.41 1.25 16.94
C HIS A 387 -0.18 1.76 16.21
N GLU A 388 0.00 3.09 16.18
CA GLU A 388 0.99 3.74 15.33
C GLU A 388 0.82 3.34 13.84
N SER A 389 1.85 3.52 13.03
CA SER A 389 1.86 3.05 11.65
C SER A 389 2.31 1.61 11.59
N MET A 390 1.53 0.75 10.93
CA MET A 390 1.91 -0.64 10.60
C MET A 390 3.24 -0.68 9.84
N HIS A 391 3.56 0.38 9.09
CA HIS A 391 4.66 0.46 8.13
C HIS A 391 5.84 1.35 8.57
N GLY A 392 6.00 1.71 9.85
CA GLY A 392 7.24 2.44 10.20
C GLY A 392 7.32 3.22 11.49
N LEU A 393 6.25 3.31 12.27
CA LEU A 393 6.33 3.97 13.58
C LEU A 393 6.64 2.98 14.70
N TYR A 394 6.36 1.69 14.47
CA TYR A 394 6.48 0.65 15.47
C TYR A 394 7.69 -0.27 15.20
N PRO A 395 8.91 0.07 15.66
CA PRO A 395 10.05 -0.84 15.55
C PRO A 395 9.81 -2.08 16.40
N VAL A 396 9.72 -3.25 15.75
CA VAL A 396 9.72 -4.55 16.43
C VAL A 396 11.13 -5.08 16.69
N ASP A 397 12.13 -4.40 16.13
CA ASP A 397 13.52 -4.77 16.22
C ASP A 397 14.36 -3.63 16.82
N PRO A 398 14.84 -3.76 18.08
CA PRO A 398 15.67 -2.73 18.72
C PRO A 398 16.97 -2.47 17.96
N GLU A 399 17.47 -3.43 17.16
CA GLU A 399 18.72 -3.26 16.43
C GLU A 399 18.61 -2.30 15.23
N VAL A 400 17.39 -1.92 14.83
CA VAL A 400 17.13 -1.09 13.64
C VAL A 400 16.95 0.37 14.01
N ASP A 401 16.21 0.64 15.09
CA ASP A 401 15.90 1.99 15.54
C ASP A 401 15.80 2.02 17.07
N ILE A 402 16.95 2.06 17.74
CA ILE A 402 17.03 2.10 19.20
C ILE A 402 16.22 3.29 19.75
N THR A 403 16.28 4.45 19.09
CA THR A 403 15.58 5.66 19.54
C THR A 403 14.07 5.50 19.43
N GLY A 404 13.57 5.09 18.26
CA GLY A 404 12.14 4.82 18.06
C GLY A 404 11.64 3.70 18.98
N TYR A 405 12.45 2.66 19.17
CA TYR A 405 12.17 1.53 20.05
C TYR A 405 12.01 1.99 21.51
N GLN A 406 12.96 2.79 22.00
CA GLN A 406 12.89 3.37 23.34
C GLN A 406 11.73 4.37 23.49
N GLN A 407 11.44 5.18 22.48
CA GLN A 407 10.32 6.12 22.51
C GLN A 407 8.97 5.40 22.58
N ALA A 408 8.78 4.33 21.79
CA ALA A 408 7.57 3.51 21.84
C ALA A 408 7.36 2.91 23.24
N ALA A 409 8.43 2.49 23.92
CA ALA A 409 8.37 2.00 25.30
C ALA A 409 7.81 3.02 26.30
N LEU A 410 7.98 4.32 26.04
CA LEU A 410 7.50 5.39 26.93
C LEU A 410 5.99 5.57 26.86
N LEU A 411 5.33 5.08 25.80
CA LEU A 411 3.89 5.17 25.66
C LEU A 411 3.17 4.22 26.62
N ASN A 412 3.75 3.03 26.85
CA ASN A 412 3.14 2.01 27.69
C ASN A 412 3.73 2.02 29.11
N GLN A 413 2.87 2.02 30.13
CA GLN A 413 3.29 2.06 31.54
C GLN A 413 4.13 0.85 31.97
N ASP A 414 3.98 -0.30 31.30
CA ASP A 414 4.75 -1.51 31.56
C ASP A 414 6.06 -1.56 30.76
N GLY A 415 6.39 -0.50 30.03
CA GLY A 415 7.56 -0.44 29.16
C GLY A 415 7.49 -1.38 27.97
N ALA A 416 6.34 -2.02 27.71
CA ALA A 416 6.18 -2.90 26.57
C ALA A 416 6.23 -2.07 25.29
N HIS A 417 7.02 -2.55 24.34
CA HIS A 417 7.08 -1.98 23.01
C HIS A 417 5.97 -2.72 22.31
N GLY A 418 4.89 -2.04 21.94
CA GLY A 418 3.65 -2.61 21.40
C GLY A 418 2.73 -1.54 20.83
N PRO A 419 1.58 -1.93 20.25
CA PRO A 419 0.40 -1.08 20.27
C PRO A 419 0.22 -0.43 21.66
N VAL A 420 -0.26 0.80 21.67
CA VAL A 420 -0.57 1.56 22.89
C VAL A 420 -1.62 0.78 23.68
N LYS A 421 -1.26 0.38 24.90
CA LYS A 421 -2.11 -0.36 25.84
C LYS A 421 -3.03 0.59 26.57
N CYS A 422 -4.11 0.05 27.16
CA CYS A 422 -5.06 0.84 27.95
C CYS A 422 -4.40 1.67 29.07
N GLY A 423 -3.26 1.20 29.61
CA GLY A 423 -2.49 1.88 30.64
C GLY A 423 -1.89 3.23 30.21
N ALA A 424 -1.67 3.45 28.91
CA ALA A 424 -1.13 4.71 28.41
C ALA A 424 -2.08 5.89 28.69
N CYS A 425 -3.40 5.65 28.63
CA CYS A 425 -4.41 6.68 28.78
C CYS A 425 -5.29 6.51 30.04
N HIS A 426 -5.31 5.31 30.63
CA HIS A 426 -6.18 5.00 31.77
C HIS A 426 -5.39 4.43 32.95
N GLN A 427 -5.89 4.66 34.17
CA GLN A 427 -5.43 3.88 35.31
C GLN A 427 -5.94 2.44 35.14
N VAL A 428 -5.04 1.46 35.10
CA VAL A 428 -5.38 0.04 34.88
C VAL A 428 -5.24 -0.81 36.14
N ASN A 429 -5.88 -1.98 36.14
CA ASN A 429 -5.70 -3.01 37.14
C ASN A 429 -4.46 -3.88 36.82
N LYS A 430 -4.21 -4.92 37.63
CA LYS A 430 -3.06 -5.83 37.44
C LYS A 430 -3.06 -6.60 36.11
N ASN A 431 -4.21 -6.66 35.43
CA ASN A 431 -4.36 -7.31 34.13
C ASN A 431 -4.29 -6.29 32.98
N GLY A 432 -3.94 -5.02 33.23
CA GLY A 432 -3.92 -3.98 32.19
C GLY A 432 -5.29 -3.45 31.77
N VAL A 433 -6.37 -3.81 32.48
CA VAL A 433 -7.75 -3.37 32.16
C VAL A 433 -8.11 -2.08 32.93
N PRO A 434 -8.78 -1.08 32.32
CA PRO A 434 -9.13 0.16 32.99
C PRO A 434 -9.87 -0.04 34.31
N SER A 435 -9.35 0.56 35.38
CA SER A 435 -9.75 0.29 36.77
C SER A 435 -10.91 1.14 37.29
N ARG A 436 -11.21 2.26 36.61
CA ARG A 436 -12.18 3.27 37.03
C ARG A 436 -13.48 3.29 36.21
N HIS A 437 -13.53 2.60 35.07
CA HIS A 437 -14.69 2.56 34.17
C HIS A 437 -15.66 1.45 34.55
N GLN A 438 -16.14 1.42 35.80
CA GLN A 438 -17.05 0.36 36.28
C GLN A 438 -18.42 0.39 35.62
N ASP A 439 -18.81 1.54 35.05
CA ASP A 439 -20.01 1.70 34.23
C ASP A 439 -19.91 0.95 32.89
N LYS A 440 -18.69 0.64 32.44
CA LYS A 440 -18.41 -0.11 31.20
C LYS A 440 -17.82 -1.50 31.46
N ILE A 441 -17.03 -1.67 32.52
CA ILE A 441 -16.27 -2.88 32.85
C ILE A 441 -16.47 -3.24 34.34
N ASP A 442 -17.43 -4.13 34.62
CA ASP A 442 -17.71 -4.61 35.97
C ASP A 442 -16.54 -5.44 36.54
N ARG A 443 -16.13 -5.21 37.80
CA ARG A 443 -14.99 -5.88 38.46
C ARG A 443 -15.09 -7.40 38.58
N LYS A 444 -16.30 -7.96 38.51
CA LYS A 444 -16.57 -9.41 38.59
C LYS A 444 -16.64 -10.05 37.21
N SER A 445 -16.81 -9.26 36.15
CA SER A 445 -16.91 -9.72 34.76
C SER A 445 -15.61 -10.36 34.25
N SER A 446 -15.72 -11.07 33.12
CA SER A 446 -14.55 -11.59 32.40
C SER A 446 -13.71 -10.46 31.80
N LEU A 447 -14.34 -9.35 31.35
CA LEU A 447 -13.66 -8.15 30.85
C LEU A 447 -12.66 -7.58 31.87
N TRP A 448 -13.00 -7.56 33.16
CA TRP A 448 -12.07 -7.10 34.20
C TRP A 448 -10.87 -8.03 34.41
N LYS A 449 -11.06 -9.32 34.09
CA LYS A 449 -10.09 -10.39 34.31
C LYS A 449 -9.19 -10.64 33.09
N SER A 450 -9.54 -10.11 31.91
CA SER A 450 -8.87 -10.38 30.64
C SER A 450 -8.61 -9.10 29.85
N TYR A 451 -7.33 -8.77 29.65
CA TYR A 451 -6.91 -7.66 28.78
C TYR A 451 -7.49 -7.78 27.38
N GLU A 452 -7.36 -8.97 26.79
CA GLU A 452 -7.79 -9.24 25.42
C GLU A 452 -9.30 -9.04 25.24
N GLU A 453 -10.11 -9.50 26.20
CA GLU A 453 -11.55 -9.27 26.12
C GLU A 453 -11.92 -7.79 26.31
N ALA A 454 -11.19 -7.07 27.18
CA ALA A 454 -11.38 -5.63 27.35
C ALA A 454 -11.03 -4.84 26.10
N VAL A 455 -9.93 -5.17 25.41
CA VAL A 455 -9.56 -4.57 24.11
C VAL A 455 -10.62 -4.86 23.06
N LYS A 456 -11.07 -6.11 22.94
CA LYS A 456 -12.18 -6.47 22.03
C LYS A 456 -13.43 -5.65 22.31
N PHE A 457 -13.82 -5.54 23.58
CA PHE A 457 -14.97 -4.74 23.98
C PHE A 457 -14.79 -3.26 23.64
N GLN A 458 -13.59 -2.72 23.84
CA GLN A 458 -13.28 -1.32 23.53
C GLN A 458 -13.50 -0.97 22.06
N HIS A 459 -13.19 -1.87 21.13
CA HIS A 459 -13.48 -1.67 19.70
C HIS A 459 -14.97 -1.57 19.39
N THR A 460 -15.85 -2.02 20.29
CA THR A 460 -17.31 -1.92 20.14
C THR A 460 -17.90 -0.62 20.69
N LEU A 461 -17.15 0.15 21.46
CA LEU A 461 -17.61 1.38 22.09
C LEU A 461 -17.40 2.57 21.15
N ARG A 462 -18.51 3.13 20.63
CA ARG A 462 -18.53 4.38 19.86
C ARG A 462 -18.79 5.59 20.75
#